data_AF-A0A6S7JN00-F1
#
_entry.id   AF-A0A6S7JN00-F1
#
_cell.length_a   1.000
_cell.length_b   1.000
_cell.length_c   1.000
_cell.angle_alpha   90.00
_cell.angle_beta   90.00
_cell.angle_gamma   90.00
#
_symmetry.space_group_name_H-M   'P 1'
#
loop_
_entity.id
_entity.type
_entity.pdbx_description
1 polymer ?
#
loop_
_entity_poly.entity_id
_entity_poly.type
_entity_poly.pdbx_seq_one_letter_code
_entity_poly.pdbx_strand_id
1 'polypeptide(L)'
;MDGTGRKNVITTDVKRPKSLAVDFKDPRLFWLDAFKDYSRLESSNLDGKNRKKIISSSLRRPFSITLYGDRVFWTDRKKLSIESCNKKTGLEKWLVKDKIKKIMDLQAFEAERQPDVKNSCAIDNGGCSDLCFLAAGGNHTCACPTGIVLLDDGKTCEDVKNSCAIDNGGCSDLCLLAAGGNHTCACPTGIVLLDDGKTCEDVKNSCAIDNGGCSDFCLLAAGGNHTCTCPTGIVLLDDGKTCEDGKQ
;
A
#
# COMPACT_ATOMS: atom_id res chain seq x y z
N MET A 1 4.66 12.53 6.82
CA MET A 1 5.83 11.69 6.43
C MET A 1 5.63 10.24 6.88
N ASP A 2 4.65 10.01 7.73
CA ASP A 2 3.94 8.78 8.09
C ASP A 2 3.30 7.95 6.95
N GLY A 3 3.52 8.31 5.67
CA GLY A 3 2.98 7.55 4.53
C GLY A 3 1.46 7.69 4.28
N THR A 4 0.70 8.27 5.21
CA THR A 4 -0.72 8.56 5.01
C THR A 4 -0.94 9.80 4.12
N GLY A 5 -2.18 9.98 3.62
CA GLY A 5 -2.53 11.20 2.86
C GLY A 5 -1.83 11.34 1.50
N ARG A 6 -1.37 10.23 0.90
CA ARG A 6 -0.70 10.23 -0.42
C ARG A 6 -1.60 10.88 -1.48
N LYS A 7 -1.04 11.87 -2.18
CA LYS A 7 -1.73 12.58 -3.27
C LYS A 7 -0.82 12.78 -4.48
N ASN A 8 -1.40 12.68 -5.67
CA ASN A 8 -0.73 13.09 -6.90
C ASN A 8 -0.78 14.62 -7.04
N VAL A 9 0.39 15.27 -7.06
CA VAL A 9 0.50 16.74 -7.10
C VAL A 9 0.57 17.28 -8.53
N ILE A 10 1.42 16.68 -9.38
CA ILE A 10 1.52 17.00 -10.80
C ILE A 10 1.23 15.73 -11.60
N THR A 11 0.22 15.78 -12.46
CA THR A 11 -0.24 14.62 -13.26
C THR A 11 -0.21 14.86 -14.77
N THR A 12 -0.15 16.12 -15.19
CA THR A 12 -0.21 16.51 -16.61
C THR A 12 1.14 16.99 -17.10
N ASP A 13 1.42 16.74 -18.38
CA ASP A 13 2.62 17.23 -19.06
C ASP A 13 3.89 17.04 -18.21
N VAL A 14 4.14 15.81 -17.75
CA VAL A 14 5.37 15.38 -17.08
C VAL A 14 5.77 14.07 -17.73
N LYS A 15 7.02 13.95 -18.20
CA LYS A 15 7.46 12.80 -19.00
C LYS A 15 8.47 11.93 -18.27
N ARG A 16 9.54 12.54 -17.77
CA ARG A 16 10.65 11.87 -17.10
C ARG A 16 11.22 12.75 -15.98
N PRO A 17 10.48 12.91 -14.86
CA PRO A 17 10.99 13.64 -13.70
C PRO A 17 12.25 12.95 -13.17
N LYS A 18 13.28 13.74 -12.87
CA LYS A 18 14.61 13.26 -12.46
C LYS A 18 15.01 13.68 -11.06
N SER A 19 14.72 14.91 -10.69
CA SER A 19 15.11 15.50 -9.42
C SER A 19 14.06 16.51 -8.97
N LEU A 20 13.94 16.67 -7.65
CA LEU A 20 12.96 17.49 -6.96
C LEU A 20 13.68 18.27 -5.86
N ALA A 21 13.33 19.53 -5.68
CA ALA A 21 13.76 20.36 -4.56
C ALA A 21 12.58 21.18 -4.04
N VAL A 22 12.63 21.56 -2.76
CA VAL A 22 11.58 22.36 -2.11
C VAL A 22 12.19 23.66 -1.60
N ASP A 23 11.54 24.77 -1.88
CA ASP A 23 11.82 26.05 -1.23
C ASP A 23 10.91 26.19 -0.01
N PHE A 24 11.50 26.24 1.19
CA PHE A 24 10.75 26.35 2.44
C PHE A 24 10.42 27.80 2.81
N LYS A 25 11.19 28.78 2.31
CA LYS A 25 10.98 30.21 2.60
C LYS A 25 9.89 30.80 1.70
N ASP A 26 9.85 30.39 0.44
CA ASP A 26 8.80 30.72 -0.54
C ASP A 26 8.19 29.39 -1.02
N PRO A 27 7.16 28.85 -0.31
CA PRO A 27 6.67 27.47 -0.42
C PRO A 27 6.37 27.00 -1.85
N ARG A 28 7.39 26.44 -2.51
CA ARG A 28 7.33 26.00 -3.90
C ARG A 28 8.10 24.71 -4.11
N LEU A 29 7.54 23.86 -4.96
CA LEU A 29 8.22 22.71 -5.54
C LEU A 29 9.00 23.16 -6.76
N PHE A 30 10.19 22.61 -6.94
CA PHE A 30 10.98 22.70 -8.15
C PHE A 30 11.30 21.29 -8.62
N TRP A 31 11.16 21.01 -9.90
CA TRP A 31 11.54 19.71 -10.45
C TRP A 31 12.18 19.85 -11.82
N LEU A 32 12.95 18.82 -12.15
CA LEU A 32 13.58 18.64 -13.43
C LEU A 32 12.90 17.52 -14.19
N ASP A 33 12.31 17.83 -15.34
CA ASP A 33 11.76 16.84 -16.28
C ASP A 33 12.73 16.71 -17.46
N ALA A 34 13.46 15.59 -17.55
CA ALA A 34 14.57 15.41 -18.49
C ALA A 34 14.21 14.39 -19.58
N PHE A 35 13.49 14.82 -20.61
CA PHE A 35 13.01 13.96 -21.69
C PHE A 35 13.55 14.37 -23.06
N LYS A 36 14.55 13.64 -23.56
CA LYS A 36 15.19 13.87 -24.88
C LYS A 36 15.49 15.37 -25.08
N ASP A 37 15.02 15.96 -26.17
CA ASP A 37 15.19 17.38 -26.53
C ASP A 37 14.19 18.33 -25.84
N TYR A 38 13.28 17.79 -25.03
CA TYR A 38 12.23 18.52 -24.32
C TYR A 38 12.49 18.53 -22.81
N SER A 39 13.73 18.80 -22.41
CA SER A 39 14.12 18.91 -21.01
C SER A 39 13.74 20.29 -20.44
N ARG A 40 13.20 20.32 -19.23
CA ARG A 40 12.73 21.54 -18.56
C ARG A 40 12.95 21.51 -17.05
N LEU A 41 13.14 22.70 -16.49
CA LEU A 41 13.11 22.96 -15.06
C LEU A 41 11.85 23.77 -14.77
N GLU A 42 11.03 23.28 -13.85
CA GLU A 42 9.73 23.86 -13.55
C GLU A 42 9.57 24.11 -12.05
N SER A 43 8.61 24.96 -11.70
CA SER A 43 8.17 25.16 -10.32
C SER A 43 6.65 25.22 -10.21
N SER A 44 6.13 24.93 -9.03
CA SER A 44 4.72 25.13 -8.66
C SER A 44 4.62 25.47 -7.17
N ASN A 45 3.42 25.81 -6.71
CA ASN A 45 3.09 25.70 -5.29
C ASN A 45 3.22 24.24 -4.81
N LEU A 46 3.22 24.02 -3.49
CA LEU A 46 3.25 22.68 -2.89
C LEU A 46 2.02 21.82 -3.27
N ASP A 47 0.90 22.45 -3.59
CA ASP A 47 -0.33 21.79 -4.05
C ASP A 47 -0.40 21.58 -5.58
N GLY A 48 0.66 21.95 -6.31
CA GLY A 48 0.77 21.82 -7.76
C GLY A 48 0.20 23.00 -8.56
N LYS A 49 -0.47 23.96 -7.91
CA LYS A 49 -1.00 25.16 -8.58
C LYS A 49 0.11 26.14 -8.96
N ASN A 50 -0.22 27.14 -9.77
CA ASN A 50 0.71 28.20 -10.20
C ASN A 50 2.02 27.63 -10.78
N ARG A 51 1.88 26.60 -11.63
CA ARG A 51 2.98 25.96 -12.33
C ARG A 51 3.63 26.93 -13.32
N LYS A 52 4.96 26.98 -13.33
CA LYS A 52 5.78 27.85 -14.19
C LYS A 52 6.99 27.09 -14.72
N LYS A 53 7.32 27.30 -16.00
CA LYS A 53 8.58 26.85 -16.60
C LYS A 53 9.66 27.88 -16.27
N ILE A 54 10.69 27.47 -15.53
CA ILE A 54 11.83 28.33 -15.19
C ILE A 54 12.89 28.26 -16.29
N ILE A 55 13.18 27.05 -16.77
CA ILE A 55 14.05 26.83 -17.94
C ILE A 55 13.34 25.88 -18.91
N SER A 56 13.23 26.29 -20.16
CA SER A 56 12.70 25.50 -21.28
C SER A 56 13.71 25.24 -22.39
N SER A 57 14.94 25.76 -22.26
CA SER A 57 15.98 25.68 -23.28
C SER A 57 17.36 25.55 -22.67
N SER A 58 18.34 25.15 -23.48
CA SER A 58 19.73 24.96 -23.05
C SER A 58 19.94 23.85 -22.01
N LEU A 59 18.99 22.94 -21.81
CA LEU A 59 19.18 21.71 -21.03
C LEU A 59 19.43 20.55 -21.98
N ARG A 60 20.57 19.86 -21.85
CA ARG A 60 20.97 18.77 -22.77
C ARG A 60 20.74 17.41 -22.14
N ARG A 61 21.29 17.18 -20.95
CA ARG A 61 21.05 15.95 -20.19
C ARG A 61 21.12 16.26 -18.69
N PRO A 62 20.18 17.08 -18.20
CA PRO A 62 20.20 17.48 -16.80
C PRO A 62 19.87 16.28 -15.90
N PHE A 63 20.36 16.27 -14.66
CA PHE A 63 20.13 15.15 -13.74
C PHE A 63 19.63 15.57 -12.36
N SER A 64 20.33 16.46 -11.66
CA SER A 64 19.94 16.92 -10.34
C SER A 64 19.79 18.42 -10.26
N ILE A 65 18.97 18.89 -9.31
CA ILE A 65 18.79 20.29 -8.96
C ILE A 65 18.95 20.50 -7.46
N THR A 66 19.43 21.68 -7.07
CA THR A 66 19.37 22.16 -5.68
C THR A 66 19.09 23.65 -5.63
N LEU A 67 18.69 24.16 -4.46
CA LEU A 67 18.27 25.55 -4.26
C LEU A 67 19.16 26.21 -3.21
N TYR A 68 19.70 27.37 -3.53
CA TYR A 68 20.51 28.19 -2.62
C TYR A 68 20.25 29.67 -2.90
N GLY A 69 19.93 30.43 -1.84
CA GLY A 69 19.52 31.83 -1.97
C GLY A 69 18.33 32.00 -2.93
N ASP A 70 18.47 32.93 -3.87
CA ASP A 70 17.50 33.23 -4.92
C ASP A 70 17.70 32.40 -6.20
N ARG A 71 18.58 31.39 -6.18
CA ARG A 71 19.00 30.65 -7.37
C ARG A 71 18.64 29.17 -7.29
N VAL A 72 18.44 28.60 -8.48
CA VAL A 72 18.40 27.16 -8.69
C VAL A 72 19.69 26.75 -9.40
N PHE A 73 20.25 25.64 -8.97
CA PHE A 73 21.45 25.04 -9.53
C PHE A 73 21.09 23.69 -10.13
N TRP A 74 21.70 23.32 -11.25
CA TRP A 74 21.50 22.01 -11.85
C TRP A 74 22.78 21.41 -12.39
N THR A 75 22.81 20.08 -12.46
CA THR A 75 23.88 19.31 -13.09
C THR A 75 23.46 18.91 -14.50
N ASP A 76 24.33 19.08 -15.50
CA ASP A 76 24.11 18.59 -16.87
C ASP A 76 25.24 17.63 -17.30
N ARG A 77 24.86 16.36 -17.53
CA ARG A 77 25.80 15.28 -17.85
C ARG A 77 26.33 15.33 -19.27
N LYS A 78 25.66 16.01 -20.20
CA LYS A 78 26.14 16.13 -21.58
C LYS A 78 27.06 17.34 -21.71
N LYS A 79 26.76 18.42 -21.00
CA LYS A 79 27.64 19.60 -20.91
C LYS A 79 28.81 19.42 -19.95
N LEU A 80 28.73 18.44 -19.04
CA LEU A 80 29.72 18.20 -17.99
C LEU A 80 29.86 19.41 -17.05
N SER A 81 28.73 20.01 -16.68
CA SER A 81 28.71 21.28 -15.95
C SER A 81 27.70 21.32 -14.80
N ILE A 82 27.99 22.21 -13.86
CA ILE A 82 27.03 22.77 -12.92
C ILE A 82 26.71 24.18 -13.40
N GLU A 83 25.44 24.48 -13.56
CA GLU A 83 24.94 25.78 -14.00
C GLU A 83 23.89 26.27 -12.99
N SER A 84 23.59 27.57 -13.04
CA SER A 84 22.65 28.21 -12.14
C SER A 84 21.88 29.33 -12.83
N CYS A 85 20.68 29.64 -12.35
CA CYS A 85 19.91 30.82 -12.74
C CYS A 85 19.05 31.30 -11.57
N ASN A 86 18.47 32.50 -11.68
CA ASN A 86 17.48 32.97 -10.70
C ASN A 86 16.25 32.06 -10.71
N LYS A 87 15.84 31.57 -9.53
CA LYS A 87 14.79 30.56 -9.37
C LYS A 87 13.39 31.07 -9.71
N LYS A 88 13.16 32.39 -9.74
CA LYS A 88 11.87 33.00 -10.04
C LYS A 88 11.72 33.36 -11.52
N THR A 89 12.79 33.87 -12.13
CA THR A 89 12.75 34.41 -13.50
C THR A 89 13.38 33.48 -14.54
N GLY A 90 14.26 32.56 -14.14
CA GLY A 90 15.06 31.75 -15.05
C GLY A 90 16.20 32.50 -15.75
N LEU A 91 16.39 33.78 -15.42
CA LEU A 91 17.41 34.67 -15.98
C LEU A 91 18.73 34.57 -15.20
N GLU A 92 19.72 35.37 -15.59
CA GLU A 92 21.03 35.44 -14.92
C GLU A 92 21.73 34.08 -14.88
N LYS A 93 21.73 33.41 -16.04
CA LYS A 93 22.38 32.11 -16.21
C LYS A 93 23.88 32.24 -15.93
N TRP A 94 24.40 31.35 -15.11
CA TRP A 94 25.79 31.30 -14.71
C TRP A 94 26.33 29.88 -14.80
N LEU A 95 27.48 29.73 -15.45
CA LEU A 95 28.25 28.51 -15.42
C LEU A 95 29.07 28.48 -14.13
N VAL A 96 28.66 27.66 -13.17
CA VAL A 96 29.33 27.53 -11.87
C VAL A 96 30.66 26.79 -12.06
N LYS A 97 30.61 25.67 -12.78
CA LYS A 97 31.77 24.82 -13.04
C LYS A 97 31.53 23.95 -14.26
N ASP A 98 32.56 23.73 -15.06
CA ASP A 98 32.55 22.82 -16.21
C ASP A 98 33.59 21.70 -16.07
N LYS A 99 33.63 20.83 -17.08
CA LYS A 99 34.54 19.68 -17.20
C LYS A 99 34.41 18.66 -16.07
N ILE A 100 33.24 18.58 -15.43
CA ILE A 100 32.93 17.60 -14.40
C ILE A 100 32.37 16.34 -15.07
N LYS A 101 33.20 15.30 -15.13
CA LYS A 101 32.80 13.99 -15.65
C LYS A 101 31.97 13.24 -14.60
N LYS A 102 31.01 12.41 -15.07
CA LYS A 102 30.16 11.55 -14.23
C LYS A 102 29.43 12.28 -13.09
N ILE A 103 28.99 13.52 -13.32
CA ILE A 103 28.22 14.26 -12.33
C ILE A 103 26.87 13.57 -12.05
N MET A 104 26.62 13.31 -10.76
CA MET A 104 25.44 12.61 -10.27
C MET A 104 24.52 13.62 -9.59
N ASP A 105 24.54 13.64 -8.27
CA ASP A 105 23.68 14.49 -7.45
C ASP A 105 24.38 15.80 -7.05
N LEU A 106 23.58 16.78 -6.64
CA LEU A 106 24.04 18.09 -6.18
C LEU A 106 23.14 18.55 -5.04
N GLN A 107 23.74 18.92 -3.92
CA GLN A 107 23.02 19.41 -2.74
C GLN A 107 23.69 20.66 -2.19
N ALA A 108 22.90 21.70 -1.92
CA ALA A 108 23.35 22.86 -1.17
C ALA A 108 23.54 22.47 0.30
N PHE A 109 24.74 22.68 0.84
CA PHE A 109 25.07 22.43 2.23
C PHE A 109 25.09 23.75 3.00
N GLU A 110 23.99 24.06 3.68
CA GLU A 110 23.83 25.29 4.46
C GLU A 110 22.85 25.07 5.62
N ALA A 111 23.10 25.68 6.78
CA ALA A 111 22.26 25.55 7.97
C ALA A 111 20.82 26.03 7.72
N GLU A 112 20.63 27.11 6.95
CA GLU A 112 19.29 27.62 6.64
C GLU A 112 18.43 26.67 5.79
N ARG A 113 19.06 25.66 5.14
CA ARG A 113 18.33 24.62 4.40
C ARG A 113 17.79 23.53 5.31
N GLN A 114 18.20 23.51 6.57
CA GLN A 114 17.82 22.57 7.62
C GLN A 114 17.40 23.37 8.86
N PRO A 115 16.31 24.17 8.79
CA PRO A 115 15.90 25.02 9.89
C PRO A 115 15.64 24.18 11.14
N ASP A 116 16.04 24.71 12.29
CA ASP A 116 15.71 24.09 13.57
C ASP A 116 14.21 24.24 13.80
N VAL A 117 13.52 23.09 13.89
CA VAL A 117 12.08 23.00 14.07
C VAL A 117 11.80 21.98 15.15
N LYS A 118 10.75 22.24 15.95
CA LYS A 118 10.33 21.29 16.98
C LYS A 118 10.05 19.93 16.35
N ASN A 119 10.82 18.93 16.77
CA ASN A 119 10.62 17.55 16.37
C ASN A 119 9.81 16.82 17.44
N SER A 120 8.58 16.42 17.12
CA SER A 120 7.67 15.72 18.04
C SER A 120 8.16 14.31 18.43
N CYS A 121 9.10 13.74 17.67
CA CYS A 121 9.76 12.47 17.98
C CYS A 121 11.03 12.63 18.85
N ALA A 122 11.48 13.87 19.15
CA ALA A 122 12.79 14.09 19.77
C ALA A 122 12.90 13.61 21.22
N ILE A 123 11.78 13.53 21.93
CA ILE A 123 11.73 13.07 23.33
C ILE A 123 11.08 11.69 23.32
N ASP A 124 11.76 10.70 23.90
CA ASP A 124 11.26 9.33 24.06
C ASP A 124 10.71 8.70 22.77
N ASN A 125 11.28 9.05 21.61
CA ASN A 125 10.79 8.61 20.29
C ASN A 125 9.28 8.92 20.06
N GLY A 126 8.74 9.96 20.69
CA GLY A 126 7.29 10.25 20.67
C GLY A 126 6.43 9.21 21.41
N GLY A 127 7.05 8.33 22.20
CA GLY A 127 6.45 7.16 22.83
C GLY A 127 6.27 5.97 21.90
N CYS A 128 6.87 5.97 20.70
CA CYS A 128 6.82 4.86 19.76
C CYS A 128 7.85 3.79 20.13
N SER A 129 7.47 2.51 20.10
CA SER A 129 8.41 1.42 20.38
C SER A 129 9.52 1.32 19.32
N ASP A 130 9.18 1.58 18.04
CA ASP A 130 10.09 1.37 16.91
C ASP A 130 10.29 2.66 16.10
N LEU A 131 9.36 2.98 15.19
CA LEU A 131 9.51 4.12 14.27
C LEU A 131 8.54 5.25 14.64
N CYS A 132 9.06 6.47 14.73
CA CYS A 132 8.27 7.69 14.87
C CYS A 132 8.37 8.54 13.60
N PHE A 133 7.25 8.77 12.94
CA PHE A 133 7.17 9.59 11.75
C PHE A 133 6.45 10.91 12.02
N LEU A 134 7.02 12.02 11.57
CA LEU A 134 6.32 13.31 11.61
C LEU A 134 5.09 13.27 10.69
N ALA A 135 3.95 13.69 11.24
CA ALA A 135 2.66 13.80 10.57
C ALA A 135 2.35 15.26 10.21
N ALA A 136 1.29 15.46 9.42
CA ALA A 136 0.83 16.80 9.09
C ALA A 136 0.50 17.62 10.35
N GLY A 137 0.71 18.94 10.29
CA GLY A 137 0.43 19.83 11.41
C GLY A 137 1.46 19.79 12.56
N GLY A 138 2.60 19.13 12.36
CA GLY A 138 3.66 19.06 13.38
C GLY A 138 3.43 17.98 14.45
N ASN A 139 2.45 17.09 14.25
CA ASN A 139 2.26 15.91 15.09
C ASN A 139 3.20 14.76 14.67
N HIS A 140 3.11 13.61 15.31
CA HIS A 140 3.75 12.37 14.88
C HIS A 140 2.79 11.17 14.93
N THR A 141 3.18 10.09 14.27
CA THR A 141 2.55 8.77 14.37
C THR A 141 3.63 7.71 14.53
N CYS A 142 3.27 6.61 15.20
CA CYS A 142 4.15 5.45 15.29
C CYS A 142 3.91 4.48 14.14
N ALA A 143 4.93 3.74 13.78
CA ALA A 143 4.87 2.71 12.75
C ALA A 143 5.87 1.58 13.06
N CYS A 144 5.63 0.42 12.46
CA CYS A 144 6.44 -0.76 12.68
C CYS A 144 7.26 -1.13 11.46
N PRO A 145 8.39 -1.84 11.64
CA PRO A 145 9.12 -2.45 10.54
C PRO A 145 8.23 -3.35 9.69
N THR A 146 8.62 -3.56 8.43
CA THR A 146 7.89 -4.46 7.52
C THR A 146 7.73 -5.85 8.15
N GLY A 147 6.49 -6.33 8.24
CA GLY A 147 6.16 -7.64 8.81
C GLY A 147 5.78 -7.62 10.29
N ILE A 148 5.89 -6.47 10.95
CA ILE A 148 5.53 -6.26 12.37
C ILE A 148 4.26 -5.41 12.42
N VAL A 149 3.38 -5.68 13.39
CA VAL A 149 2.07 -5.02 13.49
C VAL A 149 2.09 -3.97 14.60
N LEU A 150 1.49 -2.80 14.33
CA LEU A 150 1.25 -1.77 15.35
C LEU A 150 -0.01 -2.13 16.13
N LEU A 151 0.10 -2.23 17.45
CA LEU A 151 -1.01 -2.53 18.34
C LEU A 151 -2.00 -1.34 18.46
N ASP A 152 -3.15 -1.61 19.06
CA ASP A 152 -4.26 -0.64 19.20
C ASP A 152 -3.91 0.58 20.07
N ASP A 153 -2.85 0.49 20.89
CA ASP A 153 -2.30 1.64 21.63
C ASP A 153 -1.66 2.69 20.72
N GLY A 154 -1.49 2.37 19.43
CA GLY A 154 -0.93 3.23 18.40
C GLY A 154 0.56 3.52 18.58
N LYS A 155 1.26 2.73 19.40
CA LYS A 155 2.66 2.99 19.82
C LYS A 155 3.54 1.76 19.83
N THR A 156 2.99 0.62 20.23
CA THR A 156 3.76 -0.61 20.44
C THR A 156 3.70 -1.49 19.20
N CYS A 157 4.87 -1.93 18.75
CA CYS A 157 5.01 -2.89 17.66
C CYS A 157 5.23 -4.27 18.23
N GLU A 158 4.47 -5.23 17.72
CA GLU A 158 4.61 -6.63 18.08
C GLU A 158 4.83 -7.46 16.82
N ASP A 159 5.81 -8.37 16.88
CA ASP A 159 5.91 -9.48 15.95
C ASP A 159 4.76 -10.42 16.25
N VAL A 160 3.56 -10.02 15.82
CA VAL A 160 2.42 -10.90 15.83
C VAL A 160 2.72 -11.91 14.74
N LYS A 161 3.42 -12.97 15.15
CA LYS A 161 3.71 -14.15 14.34
C LYS A 161 2.46 -14.40 13.53
N ASN A 162 2.57 -14.28 12.21
CA ASN A 162 1.49 -14.65 11.32
C ASN A 162 1.06 -16.06 11.72
N SER A 163 -0.06 -16.18 12.41
CA SER A 163 -0.50 -17.44 12.97
C SER A 163 -0.79 -18.42 11.84
N CYS A 164 -1.24 -17.94 10.67
CA CYS A 164 -1.37 -18.76 9.47
C CYS A 164 -0.02 -19.24 8.90
N ALA A 165 1.10 -18.56 9.18
CA ALA A 165 2.42 -19.03 8.76
C ALA A 165 2.99 -20.11 9.68
N ILE A 166 2.36 -20.38 10.83
CA ILE A 166 2.78 -21.41 11.78
C ILE A 166 1.66 -22.44 11.87
N ASP A 167 1.92 -23.66 11.38
CA ASP A 167 0.94 -24.76 11.39
C ASP A 167 -0.44 -24.37 10.79
N ASN A 168 -0.44 -23.47 9.79
CA ASN A 168 -1.66 -22.95 9.17
C ASN A 168 -2.68 -22.35 10.17
N GLY A 169 -2.23 -21.80 11.31
CA GLY A 169 -3.11 -21.33 12.39
C GLY A 169 -3.83 -22.47 13.14
N GLY A 170 -3.50 -23.73 12.83
CA GLY A 170 -4.26 -24.90 13.23
C GLY A 170 -5.52 -25.13 12.39
N CYS A 171 -5.68 -24.43 11.25
CA CYS A 171 -6.76 -24.69 10.29
C CYS A 171 -6.42 -25.92 9.44
N SER A 172 -7.39 -26.81 9.21
CA SER A 172 -7.18 -27.97 8.32
C SER A 172 -6.97 -27.55 6.86
N ASP A 173 -7.60 -26.43 6.44
CA ASP A 173 -7.62 -25.99 5.03
C ASP A 173 -7.18 -24.52 4.88
N LEU A 174 -8.09 -23.56 4.94
CA LEU A 174 -7.77 -22.15 4.66
C LEU A 174 -7.66 -21.34 5.95
N CYS A 175 -6.52 -20.68 6.16
CA CYS A 175 -6.32 -19.71 7.24
C CYS A 175 -6.38 -18.26 6.69
N LEU A 176 -7.28 -17.45 7.25
CA LEU A 176 -7.48 -16.06 6.85
C LEU A 176 -6.95 -15.14 7.97
N LEU A 177 -5.90 -14.37 7.69
CA LEU A 177 -5.41 -13.35 8.62
C LEU A 177 -6.41 -12.19 8.76
N ALA A 178 -6.70 -11.85 10.01
CA ALA A 178 -7.42 -10.66 10.41
C ALA A 178 -6.46 -9.52 10.80
N ALA A 179 -7.00 -8.30 10.90
CA ALA A 179 -6.25 -7.15 11.43
C ALA A 179 -5.80 -7.43 12.88
N GLY A 180 -4.60 -6.95 13.24
CA GLY A 180 -4.01 -7.22 14.56
C GLY A 180 -3.29 -8.58 14.66
N GLY A 181 -3.17 -9.33 13.56
CA GLY A 181 -2.46 -10.63 13.51
C GLY A 181 -3.22 -11.81 14.09
N ASN A 182 -4.51 -11.64 14.38
CA ASN A 182 -5.45 -12.75 14.63
C ASN A 182 -5.79 -13.48 13.31
N HIS A 183 -6.42 -14.66 13.36
CA HIS A 183 -6.86 -15.40 12.18
C HIS A 183 -8.20 -16.12 12.38
N THR A 184 -8.82 -16.51 11.28
CA THR A 184 -10.01 -17.37 11.23
C THR A 184 -9.82 -18.46 10.20
N CYS A 185 -10.31 -19.67 10.46
CA CYS A 185 -10.31 -20.75 9.49
C CYS A 185 -11.52 -20.66 8.55
N ALA A 186 -11.36 -21.11 7.32
CA ALA A 186 -12.39 -21.20 6.30
C ALA A 186 -12.21 -22.46 5.46
N CYS A 187 -13.26 -22.89 4.76
CA CYS A 187 -13.25 -24.11 3.96
C CYS A 187 -13.43 -23.82 2.47
N PRO A 188 -12.82 -24.63 1.58
CA PRO A 188 -13.10 -24.62 0.16
C PRO A 188 -14.58 -24.88 -0.15
N THR A 189 -15.03 -24.49 -1.34
CA THR A 189 -16.41 -24.71 -1.79
C THR A 189 -16.80 -26.18 -1.72
N GLY A 190 -17.94 -26.48 -1.08
CA GLY A 190 -18.47 -27.84 -0.93
C GLY A 190 -18.04 -28.55 0.35
N ILE A 191 -17.29 -27.88 1.23
CA ILE A 191 -16.80 -28.40 2.50
C ILE A 191 -17.26 -27.46 3.63
N VAL A 192 -17.58 -27.99 4.80
CA VAL A 192 -18.12 -27.20 5.93
C VAL A 192 -17.10 -27.13 7.06
N LEU A 193 -16.96 -25.96 7.68
CA LEU A 193 -16.15 -25.77 8.88
C LEU A 193 -16.91 -26.32 10.08
N LEU A 194 -16.30 -27.25 10.82
CA LEU A 194 -16.88 -27.85 12.01
C LEU A 194 -16.90 -26.85 13.18
N ASP A 195 -17.64 -27.20 14.24
CA ASP A 195 -17.82 -26.36 15.44
C ASP A 195 -16.52 -26.10 16.22
N ASP A 196 -15.45 -26.87 15.94
CA ASP A 196 -14.11 -26.61 16.48
C ASP A 196 -13.45 -25.36 15.87
N GLY A 197 -14.07 -24.78 14.84
CA GLY A 197 -13.62 -23.57 14.15
C GLY A 197 -12.33 -23.75 13.36
N LYS A 198 -11.89 -25.00 13.11
CA LYS A 198 -10.59 -25.33 12.54
C LYS A 198 -10.64 -26.40 11.45
N THR A 199 -11.46 -27.42 11.64
CA THR A 199 -11.50 -28.60 10.78
C THR A 199 -12.58 -28.44 9.72
N CYS A 200 -12.22 -28.66 8.47
CA CYS A 200 -13.13 -28.69 7.34
C CYS A 200 -13.39 -30.15 6.98
N GLU A 201 -14.67 -30.52 6.91
CA GLU A 201 -15.07 -31.88 6.53
C GLU A 201 -15.94 -31.83 5.28
N ASP A 202 -15.64 -32.72 4.32
CA ASP A 202 -16.57 -33.02 3.24
C ASP A 202 -17.76 -33.70 3.88
N VAL A 203 -18.74 -32.88 4.17
CA VAL A 203 -20.05 -33.28 4.61
C VAL A 203 -20.67 -34.03 3.43
N LYS A 204 -20.33 -35.34 3.33
CA LYS A 204 -20.72 -36.21 2.23
C LYS A 204 -22.20 -35.98 1.94
N ASN A 205 -22.51 -35.56 0.72
CA ASN A 205 -23.88 -35.57 0.26
C ASN A 205 -24.36 -37.02 0.23
N SER A 206 -25.00 -37.46 1.31
CA SER A 206 -25.52 -38.81 1.45
C SER A 206 -26.56 -39.13 0.38
N CYS A 207 -27.30 -38.15 -0.13
CA CYS A 207 -28.19 -38.33 -1.27
C CYS A 207 -27.47 -38.64 -2.59
N ALA A 208 -26.19 -38.28 -2.72
CA ALA A 208 -25.40 -38.59 -3.92
C ALA A 208 -24.90 -40.06 -3.94
N ILE A 209 -25.01 -40.78 -2.82
CA ILE A 209 -24.59 -42.18 -2.69
C ILE A 209 -25.84 -43.03 -2.44
N ASP A 210 -26.19 -43.89 -3.39
CA ASP A 210 -27.35 -44.78 -3.29
C ASP A 210 -28.66 -44.07 -2.91
N ASN A 211 -28.83 -42.81 -3.36
CA ASN A 211 -29.97 -41.95 -3.01
C ASN A 211 -30.20 -41.80 -1.49
N GLY A 212 -29.14 -41.87 -0.67
CA GLY A 212 -29.24 -41.88 0.79
C GLY A 212 -29.92 -43.13 1.37
N GLY A 213 -30.11 -44.17 0.55
CA GLY A 213 -30.95 -45.33 0.86
C GLY A 213 -32.45 -45.05 0.80
N CYS A 214 -32.88 -43.93 0.21
CA CYS A 214 -34.29 -43.60 0.01
C CYS A 214 -34.84 -44.32 -1.22
N SER A 215 -36.04 -44.89 -1.14
CA SER A 215 -36.70 -45.51 -2.30
C SER A 215 -37.02 -44.51 -3.40
N ASP A 216 -37.36 -43.27 -3.03
CA ASP A 216 -37.82 -42.23 -3.96
C ASP A 216 -37.00 -40.94 -3.86
N PHE A 217 -37.38 -39.99 -2.99
CA PHE A 217 -36.72 -38.68 -2.93
C PHE A 217 -35.86 -38.52 -1.68
N CYS A 218 -34.59 -38.17 -1.88
CA CYS A 218 -33.67 -37.80 -0.81
C CYS A 218 -33.51 -36.28 -0.74
N LEU A 219 -33.76 -35.68 0.42
CA LEU A 219 -33.59 -34.25 0.67
C LEU A 219 -32.40 -34.03 1.60
N LEU A 220 -31.39 -33.31 1.12
CA LEU A 220 -30.21 -32.94 1.92
C LEU A 220 -30.54 -31.77 2.85
N ALA A 221 -30.28 -31.95 4.14
CA ALA A 221 -30.41 -30.95 5.18
C ALA A 221 -29.07 -30.20 5.42
N ALA A 222 -29.15 -29.04 6.07
CA ALA A 222 -27.96 -28.31 6.49
C ALA A 222 -27.10 -29.17 7.43
N GLY A 223 -25.80 -29.27 7.15
CA GLY A 223 -24.87 -30.13 7.91
C GLY A 223 -24.74 -31.57 7.39
N GLY A 224 -25.32 -31.89 6.21
CA GLY A 224 -25.07 -33.17 5.50
C GLY A 224 -25.94 -34.34 5.82
N ASN A 225 -26.82 -34.18 6.81
CA ASN A 225 -27.84 -35.16 7.07
C ASN A 225 -28.88 -35.15 5.94
N HIS A 226 -29.62 -36.23 5.75
CA HIS A 226 -30.69 -36.30 4.75
C HIS A 226 -31.97 -36.90 5.32
N THR A 227 -33.09 -36.61 4.67
CA THR A 227 -34.39 -37.21 4.96
C THR A 227 -35.01 -37.76 3.68
N CYS A 228 -35.59 -38.95 3.75
CA CYS A 228 -36.35 -39.54 2.65
C CYS A 228 -37.78 -38.99 2.62
N THR A 229 -38.31 -38.74 1.44
CA THR A 229 -39.68 -38.25 1.21
C THR A 229 -40.31 -38.95 0.02
N CYS A 230 -41.64 -39.07 0.02
CA CYS A 230 -42.39 -39.83 -0.97
C CYS A 230 -43.17 -38.94 -1.95
N PRO A 231 -43.47 -39.42 -3.17
CA PRO A 231 -44.38 -38.78 -4.09
C PRO A 231 -45.79 -38.61 -3.51
N THR A 232 -46.56 -37.66 -4.04
CA THR A 232 -47.94 -37.38 -3.60
C THR A 232 -48.82 -38.63 -3.68
N GLY A 233 -49.44 -39.00 -2.56
CA GLY A 233 -50.31 -40.17 -2.46
C GLY A 233 -49.63 -41.45 -1.97
N ILE A 234 -48.32 -41.41 -1.73
CA ILE A 234 -47.51 -42.53 -1.22
C ILE A 234 -46.99 -42.17 0.18
N VAL A 235 -46.94 -43.14 1.09
CA VAL A 235 -46.58 -42.94 2.50
C VAL A 235 -45.18 -43.50 2.76
N LEU A 236 -44.37 -42.76 3.53
CA LEU A 236 -43.07 -43.22 4.01
C LEU A 236 -43.27 -44.21 5.17
N LEU A 237 -42.70 -45.40 5.05
CA LEU A 237 -42.76 -46.43 6.08
C LEU A 237 -41.89 -46.09 7.29
N ASP A 238 -42.10 -46.83 8.39
CA ASP A 238 -41.40 -46.63 9.67
C ASP A 238 -39.88 -46.86 9.61
N ASP A 239 -39.40 -47.50 8.53
CA ASP A 239 -37.96 -47.62 8.25
C ASP A 239 -37.30 -46.28 7.85
N GLY A 240 -38.11 -45.24 7.63
CA GLY A 240 -37.69 -43.90 7.26
C GLY A 240 -37.08 -43.80 5.86
N LYS A 241 -37.26 -44.82 5.02
CA LYS A 241 -36.57 -44.97 3.72
C LYS A 241 -37.47 -45.39 2.57
N THR A 242 -38.45 -46.25 2.83
CA THR A 242 -39.27 -46.90 1.80
C THR A 242 -40.63 -46.24 1.65
N CYS A 243 -41.08 -46.02 0.43
CA CYS A 243 -42.37 -45.42 0.09
C CYS A 243 -43.34 -46.46 -0.47
N GLU A 244 -44.53 -46.60 0.12
CA GLU A 244 -45.60 -47.51 -0.34
C GLU A 244 -46.98 -46.85 -0.37
N ASP A 245 -47.86 -47.33 -1.25
CA ASP A 245 -49.23 -46.82 -1.37
C ASP A 245 -50.01 -47.15 -0.09
N GLY A 246 -50.45 -46.12 0.64
CA GLY A 246 -51.11 -46.24 1.94
C GLY A 246 -52.54 -46.81 1.88
N LYS A 247 -52.89 -47.54 0.83
CA LYS A 247 -54.19 -48.19 0.64
C LYS A 247 -54.06 -49.70 0.79
N GLN A 248 -54.35 -50.20 2.00
CA GLN A 248 -55.02 -51.49 2.16
C GLN A 248 -56.53 -51.25 2.19
#